data_AF-A0A3A5VQZ0-F1
#
_entry.id   AF-A0A3A5VQZ0-F1
#
_cell.length_a   1.000
_cell.length_b   1.000
_cell.length_c   1.000
_cell.angle_alpha   90.00
_cell.angle_beta   90.00
_cell.angle_gamma   90.00
#
_symmetry.space_group_name_H-M   'P 1'
#
loop_
_entity.id
_entity.type
_entity.pdbx_description
1 polymer ?
#
loop_
_entity_poly.entity_id
_entity_poly.type
_entity_poly.pdbx_seq_one_letter_code
_entity_poly.pdbx_strand_id
1 'polypeptide(L)'
;LDHGVSAFRDDYINTGDNDWWIGRWWDYIIYLGFPLMFSVLMLSYFADLLANVDDPWNPSNPHGISIILLFWGVTASLFVGFNKVLISRPVFRNVPEGAEVPIDMLPGGSDPHIFQVGDELPDHVKEELGLA
;
A
#
# COMPACT_ATOMS: atom_id res chain seq x y z
N LEU A 1 -4.85 -16.50 9.06
CA LEU A 1 -4.67 -15.62 10.25
C LEU A 1 -3.27 -15.01 10.25
N ASP A 2 -2.50 -15.23 9.19
CA ASP A 2 -1.06 -14.94 9.06
C ASP A 2 -0.78 -13.50 8.57
N HIS A 3 -1.84 -12.70 8.44
CA HIS A 3 -1.77 -11.31 8.01
C HIS A 3 -2.53 -10.46 9.03
N GLY A 4 -1.80 -9.58 9.73
CA GLY A 4 -2.37 -8.71 10.76
C GLY A 4 -1.34 -8.25 11.79
N VAL A 5 -1.78 -7.40 12.72
CA VAL A 5 -0.96 -6.77 13.75
C VAL A 5 -0.26 -7.81 14.65
N SER A 6 -0.94 -8.92 14.96
CA SER A 6 -0.37 -9.96 15.83
C SER A 6 0.82 -10.69 15.16
N ALA A 7 0.68 -11.08 13.88
CA ALA A 7 1.79 -11.68 13.13
C ALA A 7 2.94 -10.69 12.96
N PHE A 8 2.63 -9.41 12.68
CA PHE A 8 3.65 -8.36 12.60
C PHE A 8 4.43 -8.19 13.91
N ARG A 9 3.74 -8.19 15.05
CA ARG A 9 4.38 -8.12 16.37
C ARG A 9 5.33 -9.29 16.57
N ASP A 10 4.88 -10.50 16.27
CA ASP A 10 5.66 -11.71 16.56
C ASP A 10 6.84 -11.89 15.61
N ASP A 11 6.69 -11.53 14.33
CA ASP A 11 7.73 -11.73 13.30
C ASP A 11 8.77 -10.59 13.26
N TYR A 12 8.37 -9.34 13.54
CA TYR A 12 9.22 -8.16 13.36
C TYR A 12 9.58 -7.41 14.66
N ILE A 13 8.74 -7.50 15.70
CA ILE A 13 9.00 -6.79 16.96
C ILE A 13 9.56 -7.74 18.01
N ASN A 14 9.04 -8.95 18.13
CA ASN A 14 9.48 -9.93 19.11
C ASN A 14 10.56 -10.85 18.54
N THR A 15 11.57 -10.26 17.90
CA THR A 15 12.74 -11.00 17.39
C THR A 15 13.68 -11.38 18.52
N GLY A 16 14.49 -12.43 18.32
CA GLY A 16 15.39 -12.97 19.35
C GLY A 16 16.44 -11.98 19.90
N ASP A 17 16.73 -10.91 19.16
CA ASP A 17 17.71 -9.88 19.53
C ASP A 17 17.10 -8.69 20.31
N ASN A 18 15.79 -8.66 20.55
CA ASN A 18 15.14 -7.54 21.25
C ASN A 18 15.02 -7.80 22.75
N ASP A 19 15.51 -6.85 23.56
CA ASP A 19 15.52 -6.93 25.03
C ASP A 19 14.12 -6.93 25.66
N TRP A 20 13.11 -6.41 24.96
CA TRP A 20 11.76 -6.25 25.50
C TRP A 20 10.71 -6.99 24.67
N TRP A 21 10.01 -7.92 25.31
CA TRP A 21 8.92 -8.68 24.71
C TRP A 21 7.58 -7.96 24.81
N ILE A 22 6.97 -7.70 23.66
CA ILE A 22 5.66 -7.06 23.56
C ILE A 22 4.55 -8.12 23.55
N GLY A 23 3.60 -7.99 24.47
CA GLY A 23 2.47 -8.89 24.59
C GLY A 23 1.25 -8.47 23.75
N ARG A 24 0.18 -9.29 23.83
CA ARG A 24 -1.09 -9.07 23.11
C ARG A 24 -1.84 -7.78 23.45
N TRP A 25 -1.45 -7.08 24.51
CA TRP A 25 -1.99 -5.77 24.85
C TRP A 25 -1.70 -4.73 23.76
N TRP A 26 -0.56 -4.86 23.07
CA TRP A 26 -0.18 -3.98 21.98
C TRP A 26 -1.13 -4.10 20.79
N ASP A 27 -1.62 -5.31 20.49
CA ASP A 27 -2.58 -5.54 19.43
C ASP A 27 -3.85 -4.70 19.67
N TYR A 28 -4.33 -4.62 20.93
CA TYR A 28 -5.48 -3.77 21.27
C TYR A 28 -5.19 -2.29 21.08
N ILE A 29 -3.99 -1.82 21.39
CA ILE A 29 -3.61 -0.41 21.17
C ILE A 29 -3.59 -0.09 19.67
N ILE A 30 -3.06 -0.99 18.85
CA ILE A 30 -3.00 -0.75 17.40
C ILE A 30 -4.38 -0.88 16.77
N TYR A 31 -5.18 -1.88 17.17
CA TYR A 31 -6.51 -2.08 16.59
C TYR A 31 -7.56 -1.07 17.07
N LEU A 32 -7.45 -0.57 18.30
CA LEU A 32 -8.45 0.34 18.87
C LEU A 32 -7.88 1.73 19.15
N GLY A 33 -6.73 1.80 19.82
CA GLY A 33 -6.10 3.06 20.20
C GLY A 33 -5.73 3.90 18.98
N PHE A 34 -5.04 3.33 17.99
CA PHE A 34 -4.62 4.08 16.81
C PHE A 34 -5.79 4.62 15.99
N PRO A 35 -6.82 3.82 15.61
CA PRO A 35 -7.98 4.34 14.89
C PRO A 35 -8.73 5.41 15.69
N LEU A 36 -8.84 5.27 17.01
CA LEU A 36 -9.49 6.26 17.85
C LEU A 36 -8.70 7.58 17.89
N MET A 37 -7.39 7.52 18.12
CA MET A 37 -6.53 8.71 18.11
C MET A 37 -6.54 9.39 16.74
N PHE A 38 -6.44 8.61 15.66
CA PHE A 38 -6.54 9.11 14.29
C PHE A 38 -7.89 9.79 14.06
N SER A 39 -9.00 9.17 14.51
CA SER A 39 -10.33 9.75 14.36
C SER A 39 -10.46 11.05 15.12
N VAL A 40 -10.00 11.11 16.38
CA VAL A 40 -10.03 12.34 17.19
C VAL A 40 -9.21 13.44 16.51
N LEU A 41 -8.01 13.14 16.05
CA LEU A 41 -7.12 14.11 15.38
C LEU A 41 -7.72 14.61 14.07
N MET A 42 -8.20 13.69 13.22
CA MET A 42 -8.77 14.05 11.93
C MET A 42 -10.06 14.84 12.09
N LEU A 43 -10.98 14.38 12.94
CA LEU A 43 -12.23 15.07 13.16
C LEU A 43 -12.02 16.43 13.82
N SER A 44 -11.11 16.55 14.79
CA SER A 44 -10.83 17.84 15.42
C SER A 44 -10.20 18.82 14.44
N TYR A 45 -9.24 18.38 13.62
CA TYR A 45 -8.62 19.20 12.59
C TYR A 45 -9.64 19.71 11.57
N PHE A 46 -10.46 18.83 10.99
CA PHE A 46 -11.44 19.23 9.98
C PHE A 46 -12.60 20.05 10.58
N ALA A 47 -13.01 19.78 11.82
CA ALA A 47 -14.00 20.59 12.51
C ALA A 47 -13.49 22.00 12.80
N ASP A 48 -12.25 22.12 13.29
CA ASP A 48 -11.59 23.40 13.54
C ASP A 48 -11.45 24.21 12.24
N LEU A 49 -11.01 23.56 11.16
CA LEU A 49 -10.91 24.18 9.85
C LEU A 49 -12.27 24.72 9.38
N LEU A 50 -13.33 23.91 9.44
CA LEU A 50 -14.67 24.32 9.02
C LEU A 50 -15.27 25.44 9.88
N ALA A 51 -14.92 25.51 11.17
CA ALA A 51 -15.47 26.47 12.10
C ALA A 51 -14.71 27.81 12.11
N ASN A 52 -13.40 27.78 11.89
CA ASN A 52 -12.52 28.92 12.16
C ASN A 52 -11.82 29.50 10.93
N VAL A 53 -11.88 28.85 9.76
CA VAL A 53 -11.34 29.41 8.51
C VAL A 53 -12.44 30.15 7.75
N ASP A 54 -12.16 31.39 7.37
CA ASP A 54 -13.05 32.17 6.50
C ASP A 54 -13.09 31.56 5.10
N ASP A 55 -14.30 31.28 4.60
CA ASP A 55 -14.54 30.71 3.26
C ASP A 55 -13.66 29.48 2.93
N PRO A 56 -13.81 28.37 3.68
CA PRO A 56 -12.91 27.21 3.60
C PRO A 56 -13.06 26.41 2.30
N TRP A 57 -14.11 26.68 1.52
CA TRP A 57 -14.39 26.02 0.25
C TRP A 57 -13.85 26.79 -0.96
N ASN A 58 -13.33 28.01 -0.78
CA ASN A 58 -12.73 28.77 -1.85
C ASN A 58 -11.40 28.14 -2.31
N PRO A 59 -11.26 27.75 -3.59
CA PRO A 59 -10.02 27.14 -4.09
C PRO A 59 -8.80 28.07 -4.03
N SER A 60 -9.01 29.37 -3.91
CA SER A 60 -7.94 30.36 -3.78
C SER A 60 -7.54 30.63 -2.33
N ASN A 61 -8.26 30.05 -1.35
CA ASN A 61 -7.89 30.14 0.06
C ASN A 61 -6.84 29.06 0.39
N PRO A 62 -5.58 29.44 0.69
CA PRO A 62 -4.51 28.48 0.99
C PRO A 62 -4.72 27.73 2.31
N HIS A 63 -5.65 28.17 3.15
CA HIS A 63 -5.97 27.55 4.44
C HIS A 63 -7.27 26.73 4.42
N GLY A 64 -7.98 26.68 3.28
CA GLY A 64 -9.25 25.97 3.14
C GLY A 64 -9.13 24.46 2.91
N ILE A 65 -10.26 23.75 2.91
CA ILE A 65 -10.32 22.32 2.55
C ILE A 65 -10.13 22.11 1.05
N SER A 66 -10.53 23.08 0.22
CA SER A 66 -10.48 22.92 -1.23
C SER A 66 -9.06 22.66 -1.76
N ILE A 67 -8.02 23.28 -1.19
CA ILE A 67 -6.64 23.00 -1.62
C ILE A 67 -6.21 21.59 -1.27
N ILE A 68 -6.64 21.06 -0.11
CA ILE A 68 -6.34 19.69 0.33
C ILE A 68 -7.00 18.69 -0.62
N LEU A 69 -8.28 18.89 -0.95
CA LEU A 69 -9.03 18.04 -1.88
C LEU A 69 -8.46 18.10 -3.30
N LEU A 70 -8.02 19.27 -3.77
CA LEU A 70 -7.37 19.39 -5.07
C LEU A 70 -6.05 18.64 -5.11
N PHE A 71 -5.21 18.77 -4.08
CA PHE A 71 -3.94 18.05 -4.00
C PHE A 71 -4.14 16.53 -4.04
N TRP A 72 -5.04 16.01 -3.21
CA TRP A 72 -5.35 14.59 -3.18
C TRP A 72 -6.07 14.12 -4.44
N GLY A 73 -6.94 14.94 -5.03
CA GLY A 73 -7.62 14.65 -6.28
C GLY A 73 -6.66 14.54 -7.46
N VAL A 74 -5.70 15.48 -7.58
CA VAL A 74 -4.64 15.42 -8.59
C VAL A 74 -3.76 14.19 -8.34
N THR A 75 -3.32 13.96 -7.11
CA THR A 75 -2.48 12.80 -6.75
C THR A 75 -3.18 11.50 -7.10
N ALA A 76 -4.43 11.30 -6.69
CA ALA A 76 -5.20 10.11 -7.00
C ALA A 76 -5.41 9.93 -8.52
N SER A 77 -5.72 11.01 -9.24
CA SER A 77 -5.90 10.97 -10.69
C SER A 77 -4.60 10.60 -11.41
N LEU A 78 -3.45 11.08 -10.94
CA LEU A 78 -2.14 10.67 -11.44
C LEU A 78 -1.91 9.18 -11.21
N PHE A 79 -2.11 8.67 -10.00
CA PHE A 79 -1.93 7.24 -9.71
C PHE A 79 -2.86 6.35 -10.53
N VAL A 80 -4.13 6.72 -10.68
CA VAL A 80 -5.09 5.98 -11.50
C VAL A 80 -4.72 6.04 -12.99
N GLY A 81 -4.35 7.22 -13.49
CA GLY A 81 -3.97 7.41 -14.89
C GLY A 81 -2.68 6.68 -15.25
N PHE A 82 -1.68 6.71 -14.36
CA PHE A 82 -0.41 6.00 -14.54
C PHE A 82 -0.46 4.55 -14.07
N ASN A 83 -1.60 4.04 -13.58
CA ASN A 83 -1.67 2.69 -13.02
C ASN A 83 -1.11 1.64 -13.97
N LYS A 84 -1.50 1.69 -15.26
CA LYS A 84 -0.98 0.77 -16.29
C LYS A 84 0.55 0.82 -16.43
N VAL A 85 1.14 2.01 -16.35
CA VAL A 85 2.61 2.18 -16.42
C VAL A 85 3.28 1.72 -15.13
N LEU A 86 2.65 1.95 -13.98
CA LEU A 86 3.18 1.55 -12.68
C LEU A 86 3.17 0.03 -12.51
N ILE A 87 2.18 -0.67 -13.08
CA ILE A 87 2.03 -2.13 -13.00
C ILE A 87 2.62 -2.89 -14.18
N SER A 88 3.17 -2.21 -15.21
CA SER A 88 3.67 -2.90 -16.41
C SER A 88 4.93 -3.74 -16.15
N ARG A 89 5.55 -3.62 -14.98
CA ARG A 89 6.80 -4.32 -14.69
C ARG A 89 6.54 -5.80 -14.38
N PRO A 90 7.21 -6.73 -15.09
CA PRO A 90 7.10 -8.14 -14.79
C PRO A 90 7.64 -8.45 -13.40
N VAL A 91 6.95 -9.31 -12.68
CA VAL A 91 7.37 -9.83 -11.38
C VAL A 91 7.91 -11.24 -11.58
N PHE A 92 9.20 -11.39 -11.33
CA PHE A 92 9.84 -12.70 -11.40
C PHE A 92 9.74 -13.43 -10.05
N ARG A 93 9.25 -14.67 -10.08
CA ARG A 93 9.16 -15.55 -8.92
C ARG A 93 10.27 -16.58 -8.96
N ASN A 94 10.95 -16.78 -7.83
CA ASN A 94 11.95 -17.82 -7.71
C ASN A 94 11.26 -19.17 -7.42
N VAL A 95 11.41 -20.14 -8.31
CA VAL A 95 10.92 -21.51 -8.11
C VAL A 95 12.13 -22.39 -7.74
N PRO A 96 12.12 -23.08 -6.59
CA PRO A 96 13.23 -23.95 -6.20
C PRO A 96 13.55 -25.01 -7.25
N GLU A 97 14.83 -25.27 -7.48
CA GLU A 97 15.26 -26.35 -8.39
C GLU A 97 14.65 -27.69 -7.96
N GLY A 98 13.97 -28.37 -8.89
CA GLY A 98 13.29 -29.64 -8.63
C GLY A 98 11.86 -29.53 -8.06
N ALA A 99 11.35 -28.32 -7.83
CA ALA A 99 9.94 -28.10 -7.49
C ALA A 99 9.11 -27.99 -8.77
N GLU A 100 8.36 -29.04 -9.12
CA GLU A 100 7.36 -29.00 -10.21
C GLU A 100 6.07 -28.33 -9.73
N VAL A 101 6.18 -27.10 -9.23
CA VAL A 101 5.01 -26.32 -8.78
C VAL A 101 4.64 -25.32 -9.87
N PRO A 102 3.45 -25.45 -10.48
CA PRO A 102 3.00 -24.52 -11.49
C PRO A 102 2.83 -23.11 -10.89
N ILE A 103 3.40 -22.07 -11.54
CA ILE A 103 3.33 -20.68 -11.06
C ILE A 103 1.89 -20.15 -11.05
N ASP A 104 1.02 -20.66 -11.92
CA ASP A 104 -0.41 -20.31 -11.99
C ASP A 104 -1.19 -20.69 -10.73
N MET A 105 -0.68 -21.63 -9.93
CA MET A 105 -1.27 -21.97 -8.62
C MET A 105 -0.88 -20.99 -7.50
N LEU A 106 0.05 -20.06 -7.74
CA LEU A 106 0.45 -19.05 -6.77
C LEU A 106 -0.57 -17.89 -6.74
N PRO A 107 -0.70 -17.17 -5.60
CA PRO A 107 -1.51 -15.95 -5.56
C PRO A 107 -1.07 -14.95 -6.63
N GLY A 108 -2.00 -14.58 -7.51
CA GLY A 108 -1.72 -13.72 -8.66
C GLY A 108 -1.13 -14.43 -9.89
N GLY A 109 -0.95 -15.76 -9.87
CA GLY A 109 -0.36 -16.54 -10.97
C GLY A 109 -1.15 -16.52 -12.29
N SER A 110 -2.38 -16.00 -12.27
CA SER A 110 -3.16 -15.70 -13.48
C SER A 110 -2.81 -14.36 -14.13
N ASP A 111 -1.94 -13.56 -13.52
CA ASP A 111 -1.48 -12.27 -14.06
C ASP A 111 -0.45 -12.50 -15.19
N PRO A 112 -0.67 -11.94 -16.40
CA PRO A 112 0.24 -12.09 -17.53
C PRO A 112 1.64 -11.51 -17.30
N HIS A 113 1.87 -10.73 -16.24
CA HIS A 113 3.17 -10.15 -15.90
C HIS A 113 3.95 -10.95 -14.85
N ILE A 114 3.51 -12.16 -14.48
CA ILE A 114 4.24 -13.03 -13.55
C ILE A 114 5.00 -14.12 -14.32
N PHE A 115 6.31 -14.21 -14.09
CA PHE A 115 7.20 -15.16 -14.77
C PHE A 115 8.10 -15.90 -13.78
N GLN A 116 8.62 -17.06 -14.17
CA GLN A 116 9.68 -17.72 -13.42
C GLN A 116 11.01 -16.98 -13.65
N VAL A 117 11.83 -16.87 -12.61
CA VAL A 117 13.22 -16.44 -12.77
C VAL A 117 13.92 -17.41 -13.73
N GLY A 118 14.44 -16.88 -14.85
CA GLY A 118 15.13 -17.65 -15.88
C GLY A 118 14.32 -17.92 -17.16
N ASP A 119 13.01 -17.67 -17.15
CA ASP A 119 12.18 -17.80 -18.35
C ASP A 119 12.47 -16.68 -19.36
N GLU A 120 12.38 -17.01 -20.65
CA GLU A 120 12.35 -16.00 -21.69
C GLU A 120 11.01 -15.26 -21.69
N LEU A 121 11.08 -13.92 -21.66
CA LEU A 121 9.89 -13.09 -21.75
C LEU A 121 9.16 -13.31 -23.10
N PRO A 122 7.83 -13.43 -23.11
CA PRO A 122 7.05 -13.47 -24.35
C PRO A 122 7.26 -12.21 -25.19
N ASP A 123 7.19 -12.33 -26.52
CA ASP A 123 7.48 -11.20 -27.44
C ASP A 123 6.53 -10.01 -27.23
N HIS A 124 5.25 -10.26 -26.94
CA HIS A 124 4.30 -9.19 -26.63
C HIS A 124 4.70 -8.36 -25.38
N VAL A 125 5.34 -9.00 -24.40
CA VAL A 125 5.83 -8.34 -23.17
C VAL A 125 7.12 -7.60 -23.45
N LYS A 126 8.02 -8.16 -24.28
CA LYS A 126 9.23 -7.46 -24.73
C LYS A 126 8.88 -6.20 -25.51
N GLU A 127 7.88 -6.27 -26.39
CA GLU A 127 7.38 -5.12 -27.15
C GLU A 127 6.72 -4.08 -26.24
N GLU A 128 5.88 -4.50 -25.28
CA GLU A 128 5.25 -3.61 -24.29
C GLU A 128 6.26 -2.90 -23.37
N LEU A 129 7.36 -3.56 -23.04
CA LEU A 129 8.45 -3.01 -22.23
C LEU A 129 9.51 -2.25 -23.05
N GLY A 130 9.43 -2.23 -24.39
CA GLY A 130 10.43 -1.63 -25.27
C GLY A 130 11.80 -2.32 -25.22
N LEU A 131 11.82 -3.64 -24.98
CA LEU A 131 13.00 -4.49 -24.93
C LEU A 131 13.27 -5.26 -26.24
N ALA A 132 12.36 -5.15 -27.22
CA ALA A 132 12.45 -5.76 -28.55
C ALA A 132 13.10 -4.83 -29.59
#